data_AF-A0AAJ6TST1-F1
#
_entry.id   AF-A0AAJ6TST1-F1
#
_cell.length_a   1.000
_cell.length_b   1.000
_cell.length_c   1.000
_cell.angle_alpha   90.00
_cell.angle_beta   90.00
_cell.angle_gamma   90.00
#
_symmetry.space_group_name_H-M   'P 1'
#
loop_
_entity.id
_entity.type
_entity.pdbx_description
1 polymer ?
#
loop_
_entity_poly.entity_id
_entity_poly.type
_entity_poly.pdbx_seq_one_letter_code
_entity_poly.pdbx_strand_id
1 'polypeptide(L)'
;IVKRVLRKPGGIIAVWCYGSMEFSPEIDGILRRFFELGIPFQSQSFKIALQCYKTLPFPFESVGVGCEGQPLELDMRKEMSFQGLLKFLRSLPVVHIAKEQGVDLLPEELLKEFERAWGEPEMVRTAIYKTYMLAGKVKL
;
A
#
# COMPACT_ATOMS: atom_id res chain seq x y z
N ILE A 1 23.69 -0.74 -11.45
CA ILE A 1 22.94 -0.54 -12.72
C ILE A 1 22.42 0.89 -12.84
N VAL A 2 21.60 1.38 -11.89
CA VAL A 2 20.99 2.72 -11.93
C VAL A 2 22.01 3.85 -12.21
N LYS A 3 23.09 3.93 -11.42
CA LYS A 3 24.17 4.93 -11.61
C LYS A 3 24.76 4.94 -13.02
N ARG A 4 24.92 3.76 -13.63
CA ARG A 4 25.48 3.62 -15.00
C ARG A 4 24.52 4.16 -16.06
N VAL A 5 23.22 3.90 -15.90
CA VAL A 5 22.19 4.29 -16.87
C VAL A 5 21.87 5.79 -16.74
N LEU A 6 21.84 6.32 -15.52
CA LEU A 6 21.53 7.73 -15.23
C LEU A 6 22.77 8.66 -15.25
N ARG A 7 23.85 8.26 -15.92
CA ARG A 7 25.11 9.03 -15.97
C ARG A 7 25.02 10.35 -16.74
N LYS A 8 23.97 10.55 -17.55
CA LYS A 8 23.76 11.80 -18.28
C LYS A 8 23.20 12.87 -17.34
N PRO A 9 23.58 14.15 -17.50
CA PRO A 9 22.98 15.23 -16.72
C PRO A 9 21.45 15.19 -16.77
N GLY A 10 20.80 15.38 -15.62
CA GLY A 10 19.34 15.35 -15.49
C GLY A 10 18.70 13.97 -15.31
N GLY A 11 19.48 12.89 -15.23
CA GLY A 11 18.94 11.55 -14.93
C GLY A 11 18.36 11.44 -13.51
N ILE A 12 17.11 11.01 -13.40
CA ILE A 12 16.38 10.82 -12.13
C ILE A 12 15.92 9.38 -12.01
N ILE A 13 16.04 8.81 -10.80
CA ILE A 13 15.30 7.61 -10.38
C ILE A 13 14.23 8.05 -9.40
N ALA A 14 13.02 7.54 -9.61
CA ALA A 14 11.92 7.65 -8.66
C ALA A 14 11.41 6.26 -8.32
N VAL A 15 11.22 5.99 -7.03
CA VAL A 15 10.55 4.79 -6.52
C VAL A 15 9.38 5.22 -5.66
N TRP A 16 8.26 4.51 -5.78
CA TRP A 16 7.05 4.83 -5.03
C TRP A 16 6.28 3.57 -4.66
N CYS A 17 5.59 3.63 -3.52
CA CYS A 17 4.69 2.59 -3.05
C CYS A 17 3.49 3.22 -2.36
N TYR A 18 2.44 2.44 -2.13
CA TYR A 18 1.32 2.83 -1.28
C TYR A 18 1.25 1.90 -0.06
N GLY A 19 0.89 2.49 1.08
CA GLY A 19 0.70 1.82 2.36
C GLY A 19 -0.78 1.66 2.67
N SER A 20 -1.26 2.34 3.72
CA SER A 20 -2.66 2.30 4.15
C SER A 20 -3.62 2.86 3.10
N MET A 21 -4.84 2.34 3.15
CA MET A 21 -5.99 2.83 2.40
C MET A 21 -7.06 3.25 3.40
N GLU A 22 -7.57 4.46 3.24
CA GLU A 22 -8.52 5.11 4.15
C GLU A 22 -9.80 5.49 3.40
N PHE A 23 -10.94 5.41 4.08
CA PHE A 23 -12.27 5.75 3.59
C PHE A 23 -13.05 6.59 4.61
N SER A 24 -13.57 5.92 5.64
CA SER A 24 -14.35 6.49 6.74
C SER A 24 -14.05 5.71 8.02
N PRO A 25 -14.24 6.31 9.22
CA PRO A 25 -13.88 5.65 10.48
C PRO A 25 -14.43 4.23 10.64
N GLU A 26 -15.63 3.96 10.14
CA GLU A 26 -16.29 2.66 10.20
C GLU A 26 -15.57 1.62 9.33
N ILE A 27 -15.32 1.92 8.05
CA ILE A 27 -14.63 1.02 7.11
C ILE A 27 -13.17 0.85 7.54
N ASP A 28 -12.52 1.93 7.96
CA ASP A 28 -11.12 1.95 8.38
C ASP A 28 -10.90 1.09 9.63
N GLY A 29 -11.87 1.07 10.55
CA GLY A 29 -11.87 0.17 11.69
C GLY A 29 -11.90 -1.30 11.29
N ILE A 30 -12.67 -1.67 10.27
CA ILE A 30 -12.75 -3.05 9.76
C ILE A 30 -11.46 -3.42 9.02
N LEU A 31 -10.94 -2.52 8.17
CA LEU A 31 -9.65 -2.71 7.49
C LEU A 31 -8.52 -2.95 8.47
N ARG A 32 -8.46 -2.19 9.55
CA ARG A 32 -7.42 -2.35 10.60
C ARG A 32 -7.46 -3.75 11.21
N ARG A 33 -8.66 -4.22 11.61
CA ARG A 33 -8.83 -5.58 12.14
C ARG A 33 -8.41 -6.65 11.12
N PHE A 34 -8.80 -6.48 9.86
CA PHE A 34 -8.39 -7.39 8.78
C PHE A 34 -6.86 -7.46 8.65
N PHE A 35 -6.17 -6.32 8.63
CA PHE A 35 -4.71 -6.29 8.54
C PHE A 35 -4.01 -6.85 9.77
N GLU A 36 -4.58 -6.65 10.97
CA GLU A 36 -4.09 -7.26 12.23
C GLU A 36 -4.18 -8.79 12.19
N LEU A 37 -5.30 -9.34 11.72
CA LEU A 37 -5.47 -10.79 11.52
C LEU A 37 -4.47 -11.35 10.49
N GLY A 38 -4.07 -10.54 9.52
CA GLY A 38 -3.11 -10.90 8.47
C GLY A 38 -1.65 -10.96 8.93
N ILE A 39 -1.29 -10.42 10.11
CA ILE A 39 0.12 -10.31 10.58
C ILE A 39 0.89 -11.64 10.53
N PRO A 40 0.34 -12.78 11.00
CA PRO A 40 1.04 -14.07 10.97
C PRO A 40 1.39 -14.56 9.56
N PHE A 41 0.67 -14.09 8.53
CA PHE A 41 0.77 -14.55 7.15
C PHE A 41 1.58 -13.60 6.25
N GLN A 42 2.23 -12.58 6.82
CA GLN A 42 3.01 -11.61 6.06
C GLN A 42 4.35 -12.19 5.60
N SER A 43 4.59 -12.17 4.28
CA SER A 43 5.91 -12.45 3.73
C SER A 43 6.92 -11.33 4.07
N GLN A 44 8.22 -11.65 3.99
CA GLN A 44 9.27 -10.65 4.24
C GLN A 44 9.20 -9.47 3.26
N SER A 45 8.89 -9.74 1.99
CA SER A 45 8.71 -8.68 0.98
C SER A 45 7.49 -7.79 1.28
N PHE A 46 6.40 -8.37 1.79
CA PHE A 46 5.23 -7.61 2.21
C PHE A 46 5.54 -6.71 3.41
N LYS A 47 6.31 -7.20 4.40
CA LYS A 47 6.77 -6.40 5.55
C LYS A 47 7.59 -5.19 5.10
N ILE A 48 8.49 -5.36 4.14
CA ILE A 48 9.29 -4.25 3.58
C ILE A 48 8.39 -3.23 2.87
N ALA A 49 7.40 -3.69 2.09
CA ALA A 49 6.43 -2.81 1.44
C ALA A 49 5.62 -2.00 2.48
N LEU A 50 5.23 -2.61 3.61
CA LEU A 50 4.55 -1.91 4.70
C LEU A 50 5.41 -0.84 5.38
N GLN A 51 6.74 -0.96 5.34
CA GLN A 51 7.64 0.09 5.85
C GLN A 51 7.72 1.31 4.94
N CYS A 52 7.02 1.30 3.79
CA CYS A 52 6.83 2.48 2.95
C CYS A 52 8.16 3.16 2.54
N TYR A 53 9.19 2.35 2.30
CA TYR A 53 10.57 2.76 2.00
C TYR A 53 11.33 3.55 3.07
N LYS A 54 10.81 3.64 4.30
CA LYS A 54 11.52 4.27 5.43
C LYS A 54 12.85 3.58 5.76
N THR A 55 13.00 2.31 5.39
CA THR A 55 14.23 1.53 5.63
C THR A 55 14.96 1.16 4.34
N LEU A 56 14.55 1.70 3.18
CA LEU A 56 15.15 1.38 1.89
C LEU A 56 16.45 2.20 1.71
N PRO A 57 17.62 1.56 1.53
CA PRO A 57 18.83 2.29 1.14
C PRO A 57 18.62 3.00 -0.20
N PHE A 58 18.82 4.31 -0.22
CA PHE A 58 18.56 5.17 -1.37
C PHE A 58 19.73 6.14 -1.59
N PRO A 59 20.86 5.66 -2.17
CA PRO A 59 22.11 6.41 -2.27
C PRO A 59 22.13 7.41 -3.44
N PHE A 60 21.07 8.21 -3.57
CA PHE A 60 20.88 9.24 -4.58
C PHE A 60 20.68 10.59 -3.91
N GLU A 61 21.16 11.66 -4.55
CA GLU A 61 20.91 13.02 -4.08
C GLU A 61 19.45 13.37 -4.31
N SER A 62 18.72 13.75 -3.26
CA SER A 62 17.31 14.11 -3.36
C SER A 62 17.09 15.26 -4.35
N VAL A 63 15.97 15.22 -5.07
CA VAL A 63 15.50 16.31 -5.93
C VAL A 63 14.28 17.05 -5.35
N GLY A 64 14.07 16.94 -4.03
CA GLY A 64 12.95 17.58 -3.33
C GLY A 64 11.70 16.70 -3.18
N VAL A 65 11.79 15.41 -3.52
CA VAL A 65 10.69 14.43 -3.41
C VAL A 65 11.15 13.26 -2.56
N GLY A 66 11.33 13.52 -1.26
CA GLY A 66 11.82 12.55 -0.27
C GLY A 66 13.32 12.26 -0.36
N CYS A 67 13.87 11.61 0.67
CA CYS A 67 15.25 11.13 0.72
C CYS A 67 15.37 9.85 1.58
N GLU A 68 16.54 9.20 1.57
CA GLU A 68 16.77 7.98 2.37
C GLU A 68 16.33 8.17 3.83
N GLY A 69 15.50 7.25 4.34
CA GLY A 69 14.92 7.35 5.69
C GLY A 69 13.71 8.28 5.83
N GLN A 70 13.47 9.19 4.87
CA GLN A 70 12.40 10.18 4.88
C GLN A 70 11.69 10.25 3.52
N PRO A 71 10.92 9.21 3.16
CA PRO A 71 10.08 9.26 1.95
C PRO A 71 9.05 10.39 2.05
N LEU A 72 8.77 11.05 0.92
CA LEU A 72 7.70 12.02 0.85
C LEU A 72 6.35 11.29 0.89
N GLU A 73 5.52 11.63 1.87
CA GLU A 73 4.15 11.15 1.97
C GLU A 73 3.21 11.99 1.09
N LEU A 74 2.33 11.32 0.36
CA LEU A 74 1.38 11.89 -0.59
C LEU A 74 0.04 11.15 -0.47
N ASP A 75 -1.06 11.84 -0.77
CA ASP A 75 -2.37 11.21 -0.86
C ASP A 75 -2.70 10.90 -2.33
N MET A 76 -2.92 9.62 -2.63
CA MET A 76 -3.46 9.18 -3.91
C MET A 76 -4.95 8.86 -3.76
N ARG A 77 -5.80 9.68 -4.37
CA ARG A 77 -7.26 9.48 -4.37
C ARG A 77 -7.67 8.58 -5.52
N LYS A 78 -8.53 7.61 -5.22
CA LYS A 78 -9.08 6.69 -6.22
C LYS A 78 -10.56 6.42 -5.94
N GLU A 79 -11.38 6.49 -6.97
CA GLU A 79 -12.74 5.99 -6.91
C GLU A 79 -12.75 4.46 -6.74
N MET A 80 -13.51 4.00 -5.76
CA MET A 80 -13.57 2.60 -5.35
C MET A 80 -15.03 2.21 -5.15
N SER A 81 -15.44 1.09 -5.75
CA SER A 81 -16.70 0.43 -5.45
C SER A 81 -16.51 -0.63 -4.37
N PHE A 82 -17.60 -1.11 -3.76
CA PHE A 82 -17.54 -2.20 -2.79
C PHE A 82 -16.88 -3.46 -3.38
N GLN A 83 -17.29 -3.84 -4.59
CA GLN A 83 -16.69 -4.96 -5.32
C GLN A 83 -15.20 -4.73 -5.63
N GLY A 84 -14.81 -3.47 -5.89
CA GLY A 84 -13.41 -3.07 -6.05
C GLY A 84 -12.59 -3.33 -4.78
N LEU A 85 -13.11 -2.94 -3.62
CA LEU A 85 -12.49 -3.22 -2.32
C LEU A 85 -12.31 -4.73 -2.10
N LEU A 86 -13.36 -5.53 -2.31
CA LEU A 86 -13.27 -6.99 -2.13
C LEU A 86 -12.24 -7.63 -3.07
N LYS A 87 -12.18 -7.19 -4.33
CA LYS A 87 -11.15 -7.65 -5.28
C LYS A 87 -9.75 -7.27 -4.83
N PHE A 88 -9.56 -6.05 -4.32
CA PHE A 88 -8.29 -5.61 -3.76
C PHE A 88 -7.87 -6.50 -2.58
N LEU A 89 -8.74 -6.71 -1.60
CA LEU A 89 -8.43 -7.54 -0.43
C LEU A 89 -8.05 -8.98 -0.83
N ARG A 90 -8.80 -9.59 -1.75
CA ARG A 90 -8.51 -10.95 -2.27
C ARG A 90 -7.20 -11.05 -3.04
N SER A 91 -6.71 -9.95 -3.60
CA SER A 91 -5.43 -9.90 -4.31
C SER A 91 -4.21 -9.85 -3.39
N LEU A 92 -4.41 -9.59 -2.09
CA LEU A 92 -3.30 -9.45 -1.15
C LEU A 92 -2.61 -10.79 -0.91
N PRO A 93 -1.27 -10.84 -0.96
CA PRO A 93 -0.51 -12.07 -0.69
C PRO A 93 -0.86 -12.71 0.66
N VAL A 94 -1.16 -11.89 1.68
CA VAL A 94 -1.51 -12.36 3.03
C VAL A 94 -2.77 -13.24 3.01
N VAL A 95 -3.75 -12.93 2.16
CA VAL A 95 -4.99 -13.72 2.01
C VAL A 95 -4.69 -15.05 1.34
N HIS A 96 -3.81 -15.06 0.34
CA HIS A 96 -3.41 -16.29 -0.34
C HIS A 96 -2.63 -17.22 0.60
N ILE A 97 -1.63 -16.68 1.31
CA ILE A 97 -0.79 -17.43 2.25
C ILE A 97 -1.64 -17.99 3.40
N ALA A 98 -2.56 -17.20 3.96
CA ALA A 98 -3.46 -17.70 5.00
C ALA A 98 -4.33 -18.86 4.49
N LYS A 99 -4.88 -18.71 3.28
CA LYS A 99 -5.71 -19.75 2.65
C LYS A 99 -4.94 -21.05 2.41
N GLU A 100 -3.68 -20.97 1.97
CA GLU A 100 -2.80 -22.13 1.84
C GLU A 100 -2.54 -22.85 3.19
N GLN A 101 -2.61 -22.11 4.30
CA GLN A 101 -2.50 -22.63 5.66
C GLN A 101 -3.86 -23.04 6.27
N GLY A 102 -4.93 -23.05 5.48
CA GLY A 102 -6.27 -23.43 5.93
C GLY A 102 -7.01 -22.36 6.73
N VAL A 103 -6.53 -21.11 6.71
CA VAL A 103 -7.15 -19.98 7.41
C VAL A 103 -7.85 -19.06 6.41
N ASP A 104 -9.14 -18.82 6.61
CA ASP A 104 -9.89 -17.82 5.83
C ASP A 104 -9.81 -16.45 6.51
N LEU A 105 -9.11 -15.50 5.87
CA LEU A 105 -9.01 -14.11 6.33
C LEU A 105 -10.16 -13.22 5.84
N LEU A 106 -11.03 -13.73 4.97
CA LEU A 106 -12.21 -13.02 4.48
C LEU A 106 -13.48 -13.85 4.71
N PRO A 107 -13.76 -14.27 5.96
CA PRO A 107 -14.95 -15.03 6.27
C PRO A 107 -16.22 -14.22 5.97
N GLU A 108 -17.34 -14.90 5.75
CA GLU A 108 -18.60 -14.29 5.33
C GLU A 108 -19.07 -13.18 6.29
N GLU A 109 -18.84 -13.36 7.59
CA GLU A 109 -19.17 -12.40 8.63
C GLU A 109 -18.43 -11.08 8.46
N LEU A 110 -17.12 -11.14 8.13
CA LEU A 110 -16.31 -9.95 7.87
C LEU A 110 -16.75 -9.25 6.58
N LEU A 111 -17.11 -10.01 5.55
CA LEU A 111 -17.63 -9.46 4.30
C LEU A 111 -18.96 -8.72 4.53
N LYS A 112 -19.86 -9.27 5.36
CA LYS A 112 -21.12 -8.62 5.77
C LYS A 112 -20.89 -7.39 6.65
N GLU A 113 -19.84 -7.36 7.47
CA GLU A 113 -19.43 -6.14 8.18
C GLU A 113 -19.00 -5.04 7.21
N PHE A 114 -18.15 -5.37 6.25
CA PHE A 114 -17.75 -4.41 5.22
C PHE A 114 -18.94 -3.92 4.40
N GLU A 115 -19.84 -4.81 3.98
CA GLU A 115 -21.04 -4.46 3.21
C GLU A 115 -21.94 -3.49 3.98
N ARG A 116 -22.24 -3.78 5.25
CA ARG A 116 -23.04 -2.89 6.12
C ARG A 116 -22.39 -1.53 6.32
N ALA A 117 -21.06 -1.48 6.50
CA ALA A 117 -20.33 -0.22 6.65
C ALA A 117 -20.21 0.53 5.31
N TRP A 118 -20.19 -0.19 4.19
CA TRP A 118 -20.12 0.40 2.87
C TRP A 118 -21.43 1.10 2.49
N GLY A 119 -22.56 0.52 2.86
CA GLY A 119 -23.90 1.02 2.55
C GLY A 119 -24.41 0.48 1.23
N GLU A 120 -24.94 1.35 0.36
CA GLU A 120 -25.52 0.95 -0.92
C GLU A 120 -24.49 0.25 -1.84
N PRO A 121 -24.83 -0.90 -2.46
CA PRO A 121 -23.89 -1.67 -3.30
C PRO A 121 -23.30 -0.91 -4.49
N GLU A 122 -24.07 0.01 -5.07
CA GLU A 122 -23.68 0.86 -6.19
C GLU A 122 -22.86 2.08 -5.75
N MET A 123 -22.76 2.34 -4.44
CA MET A 123 -22.03 3.49 -3.92
C MET A 123 -20.54 3.39 -4.24
N VAL A 124 -20.04 4.41 -4.93
CA VAL A 124 -18.61 4.64 -5.13
C VAL A 124 -18.11 5.59 -4.04
N ARG A 125 -17.02 5.20 -3.39
CA ARG A 125 -16.34 6.00 -2.37
C ARG A 125 -14.95 6.39 -2.85
N THR A 126 -14.42 7.49 -2.34
CA THR A 126 -13.02 7.86 -2.56
C THR A 126 -12.14 7.12 -1.56
N ALA A 127 -11.32 6.19 -2.05
CA ALA A 127 -10.21 5.63 -1.31
C ALA A 127 -9.04 6.62 -1.30
N ILE A 128 -8.46 6.88 -0.13
CA ILE A 128 -7.21 7.64 0.01
C ILE A 128 -6.10 6.66 0.32
N TYR A 129 -5.22 6.44 -0.65
CA TYR A 129 -4.00 5.64 -0.45
C TYR A 129 -2.86 6.53 0.02
N LYS A 130 -2.34 6.27 1.22
CA LYS A 130 -1.09 6.89 1.68
C LYS A 130 0.06 6.37 0.83
N THR A 131 0.64 7.25 0.04
CA THR A 131 1.67 6.95 -0.95
C THR A 131 2.98 7.57 -0.53
N TYR A 132 4.07 6.86 -0.78
CA TYR A 132 5.41 7.22 -0.33
C TYR A 132 6.36 7.20 -1.50
N MET A 133 7.09 8.29 -1.69
CA MET A 133 7.95 8.47 -2.85
C MET A 133 9.36 8.92 -2.46
N LEU A 134 10.34 8.38 -3.16
CA LEU A 134 11.74 8.81 -3.13
C LEU A 134 12.15 9.12 -4.56
N ALA A 135 12.66 10.32 -4.82
CA ALA A 135 13.27 10.66 -6.08
C ALA A 135 14.64 11.30 -5.88
N GLY A 136 15.59 10.88 -6.70
CA GLY A 136 16.95 11.40 -6.63
C GLY A 136 17.73 11.23 -7.91
N LYS A 137 18.83 11.95 -7.98
CA LYS A 137 19.81 11.93 -9.07
C LYS A 137 21.12 11.29 -8.61
N VAL A 138 21.94 10.87 -9.56
CA VAL A 138 23.28 10.35 -9.27
C VAL A 138 24.15 11.50 -8.74
N LYS A 139 24.85 11.29 -7.62
CA LYS A 139 25.93 12.17 -7.16
C LYS A 139 27.03 12.13 -8.22
N LEU A 140 27.24 13.23 -8.93
CA LEU A 140 28.35 13.41 -9.86
C LEU A 140 29.63 13.76 -9.10
#